data_AF-A0A3N8GSM7-F1
#
_entry.id   AF-A0A3N8GSM7-F1
#
_cell.length_a   1.000
_cell.length_b   1.000
_cell.length_c   1.000
_cell.angle_alpha   90.00
_cell.angle_beta   90.00
_cell.angle_gamma   90.00
#
_symmetry.space_group_name_H-M   'P 1'
#
loop_
_entity.id
_entity.type
_entity.pdbx_description
1 polymer ?
#
loop_
_entity_poly.entity_id
_entity_poly.type
_entity_poly.pdbx_seq_one_letter_code
_entity_poly.pdbx_strand_id
1 'polypeptide(L)' 'MATDEILVVKTYHRESTSNDVYVKCPHCGRLLELEAGDFKGEMFTDKVCGGTLEVSHSAYRSPFPQED' A
#
# COMPACT_ATOMS: atom_id res chain seq x y z
N MET A 1 6.64 -13.56 -13.06
CA MET A 1 7.93 -13.71 -12.35
C MET A 1 7.83 -12.82 -11.13
N ALA A 2 7.84 -13.39 -9.92
CA ALA A 2 7.91 -12.60 -8.70
C ALA A 2 9.32 -12.00 -8.65
N THR A 3 9.42 -10.67 -8.77
CA THR A 3 10.68 -9.96 -8.58
C THR A 3 10.97 -9.95 -7.08
N ASP A 4 12.12 -10.49 -6.66
CA ASP A 4 12.68 -10.43 -5.29
C ASP A 4 12.95 -8.98 -4.78
N GLU A 5 12.44 -7.98 -5.49
CA GLU A 5 12.62 -6.56 -5.16
C GLU A 5 11.55 -6.13 -4.15
N ILE A 6 11.99 -5.69 -2.98
CA ILE A 6 11.11 -5.05 -2.00
C ILE A 6 10.97 -3.59 -2.40
N LEU A 7 9.77 -3.18 -2.78
CA LEU A 7 9.49 -1.81 -3.22
C LEU A 7 8.84 -0.98 -2.11
N VAL A 8 9.39 0.20 -1.84
CA VAL A 8 8.90 1.06 -0.77
C VAL A 8 7.77 1.96 -1.26
N VAL A 9 6.60 1.88 -0.64
CA VAL A 9 5.47 2.80 -0.88
C VAL A 9 5.52 3.98 0.10
N LYS A 10 5.42 5.19 -0.44
CA LYS A 10 5.48 6.46 0.32
C LYS A 10 4.12 7.12 0.49
N THR A 11 3.08 6.53 -0.08
CA THR A 11 1.72 7.08 -0.10
C THR A 11 0.71 6.03 0.28
N TYR A 12 -0.24 6.40 1.13
CA TYR A 12 -1.40 5.58 1.45
C TYR A 12 -2.69 6.39 1.27
N HIS A 13 -3.77 5.71 0.93
CA HIS A 13 -5.12 6.23 1.02
C HIS A 13 -5.72 5.84 2.36
N ARG A 14 -6.63 6.67 2.86
CA ARG A 14 -7.47 6.32 4.00
C ARG A 14 -8.87 6.82 3.68
N GLU A 15 -9.85 5.92 3.71
CA GLU A 15 -11.24 6.33 3.53
C GLU A 15 -11.65 7.28 4.65
N SER A 16 -12.56 8.21 4.35
CA SER A 16 -12.99 9.20 5.33
C SER A 16 -14.14 8.68 6.20
N THR A 17 -14.93 7.76 5.66
CA THR A 17 -16.08 7.12 6.33
C THR A 17 -15.71 5.86 7.09
N SER A 18 -14.59 5.24 6.73
CA SER A 18 -14.12 3.98 7.29
C SER A 18 -12.66 4.14 7.74
N ASN A 19 -12.24 3.40 8.77
CA ASN A 19 -10.85 3.43 9.22
C ASN A 19 -9.90 2.67 8.28
N ASP A 20 -10.41 2.15 7.18
CA ASP A 20 -9.67 1.38 6.19
C ASP A 20 -8.59 2.21 5.51
N VAL A 21 -7.40 1.63 5.46
CA VAL A 21 -6.21 2.19 4.85
C VAL A 21 -5.91 1.37 3.61
N TYR A 22 -5.63 2.03 2.49
CA TYR A 22 -5.26 1.35 1.27
C TYR A 22 -3.89 1.81 0.79
N VAL A 23 -3.09 0.89 0.26
CA VAL A 23 -1.84 1.21 -0.44
C VAL A 23 -1.86 0.62 -1.83
N LYS A 24 -1.25 1.30 -2.80
CA LYS A 24 -1.10 0.77 -4.15
C LYS A 24 0.16 -0.07 -4.22
N CYS A 25 0.02 -1.34 -4.57
CA CYS A 25 1.11 -2.23 -4.83
C CYS A 25 1.97 -1.64 -5.96
N PRO A 26 3.26 -1.36 -5.71
CA PRO A 26 4.15 -0.75 -6.69
C PRO A 26 4.53 -1.73 -7.82
N HIS A 27 4.32 -3.03 -7.63
CA HIS A 27 4.61 -4.09 -8.60
C HIS A 27 3.53 -4.24 -9.68
N CYS A 28 2.26 -4.25 -9.27
CA CYS A 28 1.13 -4.57 -10.14
C CYS A 28 0.08 -3.45 -10.21
N GLY A 29 0.21 -2.40 -9.39
CA GLY A 29 -0.73 -1.29 -9.33
C GLY A 29 -2.05 -1.59 -8.61
N ARG A 30 -2.19 -2.77 -8.00
CA ARG A 30 -3.40 -3.16 -7.25
C ARG A 30 -3.51 -2.41 -5.92
N LEU A 31 -4.73 -2.11 -5.49
CA LEU A 31 -4.98 -1.61 -4.13
C LEU A 31 -5.00 -2.76 -3.13
N LEU A 32 -4.23 -2.61 -2.06
CA LEU A 32 -4.16 -3.50 -0.91
C LEU A 32 -4.78 -2.79 0.29
N GLU A 33 -5.75 -3.42 0.91
CA GLU A 33 -6.30 -2.99 2.18
C GLU A 33 -5.34 -3.37 3.32
N LEU A 34 -5.07 -2.41 4.19
CA LEU A 34 -4.26 -2.56 5.39
C LEU A 34 -5.16 -2.40 6.60
N GLU A 35 -4.88 -3.17 7.65
CA GLU A 35 -5.57 -3.00 8.93
C GLU A 35 -5.29 -1.61 9.52
N ALA A 36 -6.33 -1.02 10.11
CA ALA A 36 -6.24 0.27 10.76
C ALA A 36 -5.34 0.18 12.00
N GLY A 37 -4.07 0.56 11.86
CA GLY A 37 -3.04 0.44 12.90
C GLY A 37 -1.70 1.07 12.53
N ASP A 38 -0.63 0.64 13.17
CA ASP A 38 0.74 1.10 12.89
C ASP A 38 1.32 0.32 11.70
N PHE A 39 0.80 0.58 10.50
CA PHE A 39 1.24 -0.08 9.26
C PHE A 39 2.53 0.53 8.68
N LYS A 40 3.03 1.62 9.29
CA LYS A 40 4.18 2.39 8.78
C LYS A 40 5.48 1.72 9.22
N GLY A 41 6.31 1.36 8.25
CA GLY A 41 7.51 0.55 8.44
C GLY A 41 7.26 -0.95 8.27
N GLU A 42 5.99 -1.36 8.05
CA GLU A 42 5.66 -2.76 7.86
C GLU A 42 5.81 -3.21 6.40
N MET A 43 6.12 -4.50 6.24
CA MET A 43 6.22 -5.17 4.95
C MET A 43 4.96 -5.98 4.67
N PHE A 44 4.45 -5.83 3.45
CA PHE A 44 3.27 -6.52 2.96
C PHE A 44 3.62 -7.27 1.68
N THR A 45 3.09 -8.47 1.51
CA THR A 45 3.22 -9.24 0.27
C THR A 45 1.90 -9.28 -0.44
N ASP A 46 1.87 -8.77 -1.67
CA ASP A 46 0.70 -8.85 -2.52
C ASP A 46 0.48 -10.31 -2.95
N LYS A 47 -0.63 -10.90 -2.53
CA LYS A 47 -0.94 -12.32 -2.81
C LYS A 47 -1.24 -12.60 -4.28
N VAL A 48 -1.40 -11.58 -5.12
CA VAL A 48 -1.77 -11.72 -6.54
C VAL A 48 -0.53 -11.70 -7.42
N CYS A 49 0.34 -10.70 -7.29
CA CYS A 49 1.58 -10.63 -8.05
C CYS A 49 2.76 -11.32 -7.35
N GLY A 50 2.63 -11.62 -6.05
CA GLY A 50 3.71 -12.19 -5.23
C GLY A 50 4.80 -11.18 -4.87
N GLY A 51 4.63 -9.90 -5.21
CA GLY A 51 5.60 -8.84 -4.94
C GLY A 51 5.49 -8.34 -3.49
N THR A 52 6.65 -8.14 -2.86
CA THR A 52 6.75 -7.58 -1.51
C THR A 52 6.93 -6.07 -1.57
N LEU A 53 6.21 -5.35 -0.71
CA LEU A 53 6.33 -3.91 -0.54
C LEU A 53 6.52 -3.56 0.93
N GLU A 54 7.18 -2.45 1.18
CA GLU A 54 7.31 -1.86 2.52
C GLU A 54 6.60 -0.51 2.54
N VAL A 55 5.78 -0.26 3.56
CA VAL A 55 5.22 1.08 3.75
C VAL A 55 6.26 1.93 4.48
N SER A 56 6.67 3.06 3.90
CA SER A 56 7.66 3.92 4.54
C SER A 56 7.15 4.45 5.89
N HIS A 57 8.04 4.54 6.89
CA HIS A 57 7.75 5.27 8.15
C HIS A 57 7.31 6.72 7.91
N SER A 58 7.79 7.33 6.82
CA SER A 58 7.43 8.69 6.40
C SER A 58 6.29 8.72 5.38
N ALA A 59 5.53 7.63 5.22
CA ALA A 59 4.42 7.60 4.29
C ALA A 59 3.37 8.65 4.66
N TYR A 60 2.88 9.37 3.65
CA TYR A 60 1.89 10.42 3.80
C TYR A 60 0.56 10.02 3.16
N ARG A 61 -0.54 10.56 3.70
CA ARG A 61 -1.87 10.35 3.14
C ARG A 61 -1.95 11.06 1.80
N SER A 62 -2.25 10.31 0.76
CA SER A 62 -2.55 10.84 -0.57
C SER A 62 -4.04 10.70 -0.86
N PRO A 63 -4.69 11.71 -1.46
CA PRO A 63 -5.93 11.48 -2.16
C PRO A 63 -5.59 10.58 -3.35
N PHE A 64 -5.82 9.27 -3.26
CA PHE A 64 -5.74 8.44 -4.45
C PHE A 64 -6.77 8.96 -5.44
N PRO A 65 -6.44 9.04 -6.74
CA PRO A 65 -7.36 9.59 -7.72
C PRO A 65 -8.64 8.76 -7.68
N GLN A 66 -9.76 9.44 -7.42
CA GLN A 66 -11.05 8.95 -7.88
C GLN A 66 -10.86 8.78 -9.39
N GLU A 67 -11.02 7.57 -9.90
CA GLU A 67 -11.16 7.40 -11.34
C GLU A 67 -12.33 8.30 -11.76
N ASP A 68 -12.04 9.26 -12.64
CA ASP A 68 -12.99 10.24 -13.18
C ASP A 68 -14.14 9.51 -13.91
#